data_AF-A0A7S0FE20-F1
#
_entry.id   AF-A0A7S0FE20-F1
#
_cell.length_a   1.000
_cell.length_b   1.000
_cell.length_c   1.000
_cell.angle_alpha   90.00
_cell.angle_beta   90.00
_cell.angle_gamma   90.00
#
_symmetry.space_group_name_H-M   'P 1'
#
loop_
_entity.id
_entity.type
_entity.pdbx_description
1 polymer ?
#
loop_
_entity_poly.entity_id
_entity_poly.type
_entity_poly.pdbx_seq_one_letter_code
_entity_poly.pdbx_strand_id
1 'polypeptide(L)'
;QAILALGAARAGRAPVHSSPLRSCRQRWAQCPAMVEDPGSGVDEGPPHFEPVDFSDLHEFIQAAQEAGDSKEDPVALALERGVTETKRVAAEIDGRLEVLEEESVGDYVASFQSFEDLHREIQATDAVLEKMERMLGTFQSDLSSISDEIRILQGDSMQMNMKLRNRRSLQSLMTEYVSSVVVSKDLVRQICEDEINEDYLQYLSELNKKLDHVKQIEMQKLPSCAQSTPELERLRTKAVARIKDFLLQKIKALTKPKTNLQILQRNVLVRFKFFTQFLQEHHPAVAEEVKQHYVATMSSVYLKQFRTYVSSLQKLELEYAPTKADTLVSNEWQSGGAAGRFLDGLGLGRSVNLKDKGNVFSLSGRDSLLKELEKD
;
A
#
# COMPACT_ATOMS: atom_id res chain seq x y z
N GLN A 1 34.31 -6.91 21.61
CA GLN A 1 33.75 -7.18 20.26
C GLN A 1 32.53 -6.28 20.12
N ALA A 2 32.40 -5.33 19.20
CA ALA A 2 33.10 -5.10 17.94
C ALA A 2 33.15 -3.59 17.66
N ILE A 3 34.29 -3.16 17.12
CA ILE A 3 34.52 -1.88 16.46
C ILE A 3 34.26 -2.12 14.96
N LEU A 4 33.87 -1.06 14.23
CA LEU A 4 33.87 -0.85 12.77
C LEU A 4 32.50 -1.02 12.07
N ALA A 5 31.94 0.10 11.60
CA ALA A 5 31.33 0.21 10.28
C ALA A 5 30.94 1.68 9.97
N LEU A 6 31.90 2.47 9.50
CA LEU A 6 31.69 3.75 8.82
C LEU A 6 32.79 3.88 7.74
N GLY A 7 32.39 4.04 6.48
CA GLY A 7 33.27 4.59 5.44
C GLY A 7 33.42 3.80 4.13
N ALA A 8 32.96 4.44 3.05
CA ALA A 8 33.57 4.51 1.71
C ALA A 8 33.51 3.32 0.73
N ALA A 9 32.64 3.48 -0.27
CA ALA A 9 32.89 3.46 -1.72
C ALA A 9 34.03 2.59 -2.30
N ARG A 10 33.69 1.63 -3.18
CA ARG A 10 34.21 1.54 -4.57
C ARG A 10 33.60 0.39 -5.39
N ALA A 11 33.43 0.66 -6.69
CA ALA A 11 33.48 -0.27 -7.81
C ALA A 11 32.28 -1.23 -8.05
N GLY A 12 31.19 -0.69 -8.58
CA GLY A 12 30.26 -1.44 -9.43
C GLY A 12 30.77 -1.51 -10.87
N ARG A 13 31.20 -2.69 -11.30
CA ARG A 13 31.49 -3.04 -12.71
C ARG A 13 30.20 -3.01 -13.53
N ALA A 14 30.16 -2.20 -14.58
CA ALA A 14 29.25 -2.37 -15.70
C ALA A 14 29.90 -3.26 -16.78
N PRO A 15 29.12 -4.05 -17.55
CA PRO A 15 29.62 -4.90 -18.61
C PRO A 15 29.98 -4.05 -19.84
N VAL A 16 31.21 -4.17 -20.30
CA VAL A 16 31.68 -3.53 -21.53
C VAL A 16 31.22 -4.39 -22.71
N HIS A 17 30.23 -3.90 -23.45
CA HIS A 17 29.87 -4.45 -24.75
C HIS A 17 31.06 -4.28 -25.70
N SER A 18 31.46 -5.39 -26.29
CA SER A 18 32.53 -5.53 -27.27
C SER A 18 32.21 -4.76 -28.55
N SER A 19 33.16 -3.91 -28.97
CA SER A 19 33.15 -3.16 -30.22
C SER A 19 33.27 -4.09 -31.45
N PRO A 20 32.62 -3.78 -32.60
CA PRO A 20 32.55 -4.66 -33.77
C PRO A 20 33.81 -4.65 -34.66
N LEU A 21 34.87 -3.93 -34.30
CA LEU A 21 36.03 -3.69 -35.16
C LEU A 21 37.08 -4.82 -35.20
N ARG A 22 36.93 -5.90 -34.41
CA ARG A 22 37.84 -7.06 -34.49
C ARG A 22 37.41 -8.15 -35.48
N SER A 23 36.21 -8.05 -36.05
CA SER A 23 35.68 -9.07 -36.96
C SER A 23 36.17 -8.94 -38.41
N CYS A 24 36.68 -7.78 -38.83
CA CYS A 24 37.06 -7.57 -40.23
C CYS A 24 38.46 -8.13 -40.55
N ARG A 25 39.36 -8.19 -39.57
CA ARG A 25 40.74 -8.68 -39.77
C ARG A 25 40.88 -10.21 -39.81
N GLN A 26 39.85 -10.94 -39.35
CA GLN A 26 39.85 -12.41 -39.36
C GLN A 26 39.16 -13.01 -40.59
N ARG A 27 38.47 -12.21 -41.42
CA ARG A 27 37.78 -12.68 -42.62
C ARG A 27 38.63 -12.73 -43.89
N TRP A 28 39.81 -12.10 -43.89
CA TRP A 28 40.76 -12.17 -45.00
C TRP A 28 41.60 -13.46 -45.03
N ALA A 29 41.50 -14.32 -44.00
CA ALA A 29 42.25 -15.58 -43.93
C ALA A 29 41.47 -16.80 -44.47
N GLN A 30 40.24 -16.62 -44.93
CA GLN A 30 39.33 -17.69 -45.38
C GLN A 30 38.60 -17.26 -46.66
N CYS A 31 39.33 -17.16 -47.76
CA CYS A 31 38.75 -17.31 -49.09
C CYS A 31 39.49 -18.43 -49.83
N PRO A 32 38.77 -19.30 -50.57
CA PRO A 32 39.37 -20.42 -51.28
C PRO A 32 40.21 -19.91 -52.45
N ALA A 33 41.34 -20.56 -52.70
CA ALA A 33 42.15 -20.34 -53.90
C ALA A 33 41.24 -20.43 -55.14
N MET A 34 41.08 -19.30 -55.83
CA MET A 34 40.43 -19.28 -57.13
C MET A 34 41.34 -19.97 -58.14
N VAL A 35 40.74 -20.94 -58.79
CA VAL A 35 41.20 -21.64 -59.98
C VAL A 35 41.51 -20.61 -61.05
N GLU A 36 42.76 -20.57 -61.52
CA GLU A 36 43.11 -19.92 -62.77
C GLU A 36 42.76 -20.87 -63.92
N ASP A 37 41.97 -20.38 -64.87
CA ASP A 37 41.83 -20.95 -66.21
C ASP A 37 41.58 -19.78 -67.20
N PRO A 38 41.89 -19.93 -68.49
CA PRO A 38 42.94 -19.16 -69.14
C PRO A 38 42.34 -18.22 -70.18
N GLY A 39 42.85 -16.99 -70.29
CA GLY A 39 42.29 -16.06 -71.27
C GLY A 39 43.05 -14.76 -71.41
N SER A 40 43.93 -14.75 -72.42
CA SER A 40 44.36 -13.57 -73.18
C SER A 40 44.96 -12.41 -72.38
N GLY A 41 46.22 -12.57 -72.00
CA GLY A 41 47.17 -11.47 -71.89
C GLY A 41 48.44 -11.97 -72.54
N VAL A 42 48.90 -11.28 -73.58
CA VAL A 42 50.09 -11.65 -74.34
C VAL A 42 51.27 -11.71 -73.36
N ASP A 43 51.75 -12.92 -73.09
CA ASP A 43 52.99 -13.19 -72.34
C ASP A 43 54.16 -12.83 -73.25
N GLU A 44 54.36 -11.54 -73.50
CA GLU A 44 55.67 -11.03 -73.84
C GLU A 44 56.45 -11.07 -72.53
N GLY A 45 57.13 -12.21 -72.30
CA GLY A 45 58.08 -12.35 -71.21
C GLY A 45 59.06 -11.17 -71.18
N PRO A 46 59.68 -10.89 -70.02
CA PRO A 46 60.57 -9.74 -69.87
C PRO A 46 61.55 -9.70 -71.05
N PRO A 47 61.75 -8.54 -71.71
CA PRO A 47 62.49 -8.47 -72.96
C PRO A 47 63.82 -9.20 -72.80
N HIS A 48 64.01 -10.23 -73.62
CA HIS A 48 65.23 -11.02 -73.61
C HIS A 48 66.36 -10.12 -74.11
N PHE A 49 67.06 -9.49 -73.17
CA PHE A 49 68.29 -8.79 -73.46
C PHE A 49 69.31 -9.83 -73.89
N GLU A 50 69.62 -9.88 -75.18
CA GLU A 50 70.82 -10.59 -75.61
C GLU A 50 72.01 -10.00 -74.83
N PRO A 51 72.76 -10.82 -74.09
CA PRO A 51 73.89 -10.33 -73.32
C PRO A 51 74.88 -9.69 -74.29
N VAL A 52 75.33 -8.48 -73.97
CA VAL A 52 76.32 -7.76 -74.76
C VAL A 52 77.55 -8.66 -74.90
N ASP A 53 77.84 -9.10 -76.12
CA ASP A 53 78.94 -10.01 -76.39
C ASP A 53 80.27 -9.24 -76.37
N PHE A 54 80.94 -9.27 -75.22
CA PHE A 54 82.28 -8.73 -75.06
C PHE A 54 83.39 -9.72 -75.45
N SER A 55 83.06 -10.85 -76.10
CA SER A 55 84.05 -11.86 -76.48
C SER A 55 85.16 -11.26 -77.37
N ASP A 56 84.78 -10.38 -78.30
CA ASP A 56 85.71 -9.63 -79.15
C ASP A 56 86.63 -8.67 -78.36
N LEU A 57 86.15 -8.16 -77.21
CA LEU A 57 86.91 -7.26 -76.35
C LEU A 57 87.89 -8.02 -75.45
N HIS A 58 87.49 -9.21 -74.99
CA HIS A 58 88.32 -10.10 -74.18
C HIS A 58 89.50 -10.65 -74.98
N GLU A 59 89.24 -11.06 -76.23
CA GLU A 59 90.26 -11.55 -77.16
C GLU A 59 91.28 -10.45 -77.52
N PHE A 60 90.83 -9.19 -77.62
CA PHE A 60 91.68 -8.03 -77.91
C PHE A 60 92.58 -7.63 -76.72
N ILE A 61 92.07 -7.70 -75.49
CA ILE A 61 92.87 -7.43 -74.27
C ILE A 61 93.92 -8.52 -74.06
N GLN A 62 93.57 -9.77 -74.36
CA GLN A 62 94.49 -10.92 -74.26
C GLN A 62 95.60 -10.84 -75.33
N ALA A 63 95.25 -10.47 -76.58
CA ALA A 63 96.23 -10.23 -77.64
C ALA A 63 97.18 -9.05 -77.32
N ALA A 64 96.69 -8.01 -76.63
CA ALA A 64 97.50 -6.87 -76.22
C ALA A 64 98.43 -7.14 -75.02
N GLN A 65 98.12 -8.15 -74.18
CA GLN A 65 99.00 -8.57 -73.08
C GLN A 65 100.20 -9.43 -73.53
N GLU A 66 100.08 -10.12 -74.67
CA GLU A 66 101.15 -10.99 -75.20
C GLU A 66 102.17 -10.22 -76.08
N ALA A 67 101.80 -9.06 -76.62
CA ALA A 67 102.68 -8.19 -77.38
C ALA A 67 103.43 -7.21 -76.46
N GLY A 68 104.56 -7.63 -75.90
CA GLY A 68 105.48 -6.73 -75.20
C GLY A 68 106.07 -5.68 -76.15
N ASP A 69 105.94 -4.41 -75.77
CA ASP A 69 106.60 -3.20 -76.31
C ASP A 69 105.96 -2.52 -77.53
N SER A 70 105.00 -1.61 -77.31
CA SER A 70 104.71 -0.44 -78.17
C SER A 70 103.85 0.61 -77.44
N LYS A 71 104.14 1.90 -77.70
CA LYS A 71 103.54 3.07 -77.07
C LYS A 71 102.11 3.34 -77.55
N GLU A 72 101.13 2.70 -76.92
CA GLU A 72 99.74 3.18 -76.82
C GLU A 72 98.99 2.23 -75.87
N ASP A 73 98.36 2.75 -74.82
CA ASP A 73 97.76 1.93 -73.76
C ASP A 73 96.56 1.15 -74.33
N PRO A 74 96.62 -0.19 -74.46
CA PRO A 74 95.59 -0.99 -75.13
C PRO A 74 94.24 -0.95 -74.41
N VAL A 75 94.26 -0.57 -73.14
CA VAL A 75 93.08 -0.34 -72.30
C VAL A 75 92.27 0.88 -72.79
N ALA A 76 92.92 1.92 -73.33
CA ALA A 76 92.24 3.13 -73.77
C ALA A 76 91.38 2.91 -75.02
N LEU A 77 91.89 2.15 -76.00
CA LEU A 77 91.15 1.79 -77.22
C LEU A 77 90.01 0.80 -76.94
N ALA A 78 90.22 -0.14 -76.01
CA ALA A 78 89.18 -1.05 -75.54
C ALA A 78 88.05 -0.31 -74.82
N LEU A 79 88.38 0.71 -74.01
CA LEU A 79 87.38 1.58 -73.39
C LEU A 79 86.62 2.40 -74.42
N GLU A 80 87.28 2.95 -75.45
CA GLU A 80 86.60 3.76 -76.46
C GLU A 80 85.57 2.93 -77.26
N ARG A 81 85.92 1.70 -77.65
CA ARG A 81 85.01 0.78 -78.35
C ARG A 81 83.87 0.26 -77.47
N GLY A 82 84.16 -0.05 -76.21
CA GLY A 82 83.13 -0.43 -75.22
C GLY A 82 82.17 0.73 -74.92
N VAL A 83 82.66 1.97 -74.89
CA VAL A 83 81.84 3.17 -74.73
C VAL A 83 80.95 3.40 -75.95
N THR A 84 81.44 3.15 -77.18
CA THR A 84 80.60 3.29 -78.38
C THR A 84 79.49 2.24 -78.46
N GLU A 85 79.76 0.99 -78.08
CA GLU A 85 78.74 -0.07 -78.12
C GLU A 85 77.69 0.13 -77.01
N THR A 86 78.12 0.53 -75.81
CA THR A 86 77.19 0.89 -74.73
C THR A 86 76.29 2.06 -75.12
N LYS A 87 76.81 3.06 -75.85
CA LYS A 87 76.01 4.19 -76.37
C LYS A 87 75.01 3.75 -77.44
N ARG A 88 75.36 2.79 -78.30
CA ARG A 88 74.46 2.23 -79.32
C ARG A 88 73.29 1.48 -78.68
N VAL A 89 73.58 0.62 -77.70
CA VAL A 89 72.57 -0.14 -76.96
C VAL A 89 71.70 0.77 -76.10
N ALA A 90 72.28 1.79 -75.46
CA ALA A 90 71.50 2.80 -74.74
C ALA A 90 70.50 3.50 -75.69
N ALA A 91 70.95 3.91 -76.88
CA ALA A 91 70.06 4.55 -77.87
C ALA A 91 68.97 3.60 -78.41
N GLU A 92 69.26 2.30 -78.54
CA GLU A 92 68.25 1.30 -78.93
C GLU A 92 67.23 1.05 -77.83
N ILE A 93 67.68 0.97 -76.58
CA ILE A 93 66.80 0.84 -75.41
C ILE A 93 65.92 2.08 -75.29
N ASP A 94 66.49 3.28 -75.43
CA ASP A 94 65.76 4.54 -75.38
C ASP A 94 64.66 4.57 -76.46
N GLY A 95 64.95 4.11 -77.69
CA GLY A 95 63.96 4.03 -78.76
C GLY A 95 62.85 2.99 -78.51
N ARG A 96 63.17 1.82 -77.94
CA ARG A 96 62.15 0.82 -77.57
C ARG A 96 61.30 1.28 -76.39
N LEU A 97 61.91 2.00 -75.44
CA LEU A 97 61.24 2.55 -74.28
C LEU A 97 60.26 3.65 -74.72
N GLU A 98 60.63 4.50 -75.68
CA GLU A 98 59.73 5.49 -76.27
C GLU A 98 58.50 4.85 -76.96
N VAL A 99 58.69 3.75 -77.70
CA VAL A 99 57.57 3.01 -78.32
C VAL A 99 56.66 2.37 -77.28
N LEU A 100 57.23 1.76 -76.24
CA LEU A 100 56.45 1.15 -75.16
C LEU A 100 55.70 2.20 -74.34
N GLU A 101 56.31 3.37 -74.12
CA GLU A 101 55.65 4.51 -73.50
C GLU A 101 54.47 4.99 -74.35
N GLU A 102 54.62 5.10 -75.66
CA GLU A 102 53.53 5.50 -76.55
C GLU A 102 52.38 4.46 -76.58
N GLU A 103 52.71 3.16 -76.63
CA GLU A 103 51.72 2.08 -76.59
C GLU A 103 50.98 2.01 -75.25
N SER A 104 51.70 2.08 -74.13
CA SER A 104 51.10 2.06 -72.78
C SER A 104 50.26 3.30 -72.48
N VAL A 105 50.67 4.47 -72.99
CA VAL A 105 49.84 5.69 -72.94
C VAL A 105 48.59 5.50 -73.81
N GLY A 106 48.72 4.88 -74.99
CA GLY A 106 47.59 4.55 -75.86
C GLY A 106 46.56 3.65 -75.19
N ASP A 107 47.01 2.56 -74.56
CA ASP A 107 46.15 1.61 -73.83
C ASP A 107 45.49 2.25 -72.61
N TYR A 108 46.24 3.09 -71.89
CA TYR A 108 45.69 3.84 -70.76
C TYR A 108 44.61 4.82 -71.22
N VAL A 109 44.84 5.55 -72.32
CA VAL A 109 43.87 6.49 -72.90
C VAL A 109 42.62 5.76 -73.43
N ALA A 110 42.79 4.59 -74.05
CA ALA A 110 41.68 3.76 -74.52
C ALA A 110 40.83 3.25 -73.36
N SER A 111 41.46 2.82 -72.27
CA SER A 111 40.80 2.30 -71.06
C SER A 111 40.29 3.41 -70.12
N PHE A 112 40.78 4.64 -70.27
CA PHE A 112 40.45 5.78 -69.41
C PHE A 112 38.95 6.06 -69.33
N GLN A 113 38.22 5.96 -70.44
CA GLN A 113 36.77 6.20 -70.46
C GLN A 113 36.01 5.17 -69.61
N SER A 114 36.43 3.91 -69.63
CA SER A 114 35.86 2.85 -68.80
C SER A 114 36.14 3.09 -67.32
N PHE A 115 37.36 3.51 -66.97
CA PHE A 115 37.69 3.90 -65.59
C PHE A 115 36.91 5.13 -65.13
N GLU A 116 36.68 6.10 -66.02
CA GLU A 116 35.90 7.29 -65.72
C GLU A 116 34.42 6.93 -65.44
N ASP A 117 33.83 6.06 -66.25
CA ASP A 117 32.45 5.59 -66.06
C ASP A 117 32.30 4.76 -64.77
N LEU A 118 33.24 3.85 -64.49
CA LEU A 118 33.27 3.12 -63.22
C LEU A 118 33.43 4.08 -62.03
N HIS A 119 34.29 5.08 -62.16
CA HIS A 119 34.48 6.07 -61.09
C HIS A 119 33.20 6.88 -60.85
N ARG A 120 32.47 7.26 -61.91
CA ARG A 120 31.16 7.90 -61.79
C ARG A 120 30.13 6.99 -61.13
N GLU A 121 30.11 5.70 -61.45
CA GLU A 121 29.20 4.74 -60.82
C GLU A 121 29.53 4.55 -59.33
N ILE A 122 30.81 4.40 -58.98
CA ILE A 122 31.25 4.32 -57.58
C ILE A 122 30.84 5.60 -56.84
N GLN A 123 31.10 6.79 -57.40
CA GLN A 123 30.66 8.05 -56.80
C GLN A 123 29.14 8.13 -56.63
N ALA A 124 28.36 7.61 -57.59
CA ALA A 124 26.90 7.56 -57.47
C ALA A 124 26.45 6.63 -56.34
N THR A 125 27.08 5.46 -56.20
CA THR A 125 26.79 4.54 -55.09
C THR A 125 27.20 5.12 -53.74
N ASP A 126 28.34 5.82 -53.66
CA ASP A 126 28.80 6.51 -52.46
C ASP A 126 27.83 7.63 -52.07
N ALA A 127 27.32 8.41 -53.03
CA ALA A 127 26.32 9.44 -52.76
C ALA A 127 25.01 8.85 -52.21
N VAL A 128 24.59 7.67 -52.70
CA VAL A 128 23.43 6.95 -52.17
C VAL A 128 23.72 6.43 -50.75
N LEU A 129 24.89 5.84 -50.52
CA LEU A 129 25.30 5.35 -49.20
C LEU A 129 25.40 6.49 -48.18
N GLU A 130 25.96 7.65 -48.55
CA GLU A 130 26.03 8.84 -47.71
C GLU A 130 24.63 9.37 -47.36
N LYS A 131 23.67 9.26 -48.29
CA LYS A 131 22.26 9.61 -48.01
C LYS A 131 21.62 8.63 -47.03
N MET A 132 21.87 7.33 -47.19
CA MET A 132 21.37 6.31 -46.25
C MET A 132 22.01 6.46 -44.87
N GLU A 133 23.31 6.74 -44.81
CA GLU A 133 24.03 7.00 -43.56
C GLU A 133 23.46 8.22 -42.84
N ARG A 134 23.26 9.34 -43.55
CA ARG A 134 22.62 10.54 -42.97
C ARG A 134 21.23 10.23 -42.43
N MET A 135 20.41 9.50 -43.19
CA MET A 135 19.07 9.12 -42.76
C MET A 135 19.10 8.20 -41.52
N LEU A 136 19.98 7.21 -41.49
CA LEU A 136 20.15 6.33 -40.33
C LEU A 136 20.71 7.09 -39.12
N GLY A 137 21.61 8.05 -39.33
CA GLY A 137 22.12 8.94 -38.31
C GLY A 137 21.03 9.82 -37.70
N THR A 138 20.14 10.38 -38.54
CA THR A 138 18.97 11.12 -38.04
C THR A 138 18.03 10.21 -37.26
N PHE A 139 17.73 9.00 -37.75
CA PHE A 139 16.87 8.06 -37.02
C PHE A 139 17.48 7.62 -35.69
N GLN A 140 18.81 7.40 -35.65
CA GLN A 140 19.50 7.08 -34.41
C GLN A 140 19.42 8.24 -33.41
N SER A 141 19.64 9.48 -33.87
CA SER A 141 19.53 10.67 -33.05
C SER A 141 18.11 10.84 -32.49
N ASP A 142 17.10 10.68 -33.34
CA ASP A 142 15.69 10.80 -32.96
C ASP A 142 15.30 9.72 -31.96
N LEU A 143 15.71 8.46 -32.18
CA LEU A 143 15.47 7.38 -31.23
C LEU A 143 16.20 7.61 -29.90
N SER A 144 17.41 8.17 -29.93
CA SER A 144 18.13 8.53 -28.71
C SER A 144 17.40 9.63 -27.95
N SER A 145 16.98 10.70 -28.62
CA SER A 145 16.22 11.80 -28.00
C SER A 145 14.91 11.32 -27.41
N ILE A 146 14.13 10.53 -28.16
CA ILE A 146 12.87 9.96 -27.68
C ILE A 146 13.12 9.02 -26.50
N SER A 147 14.17 8.20 -26.55
CA SER A 147 14.51 7.29 -25.44
C SER A 147 14.88 8.06 -24.18
N ASP A 148 15.62 9.17 -24.31
CA ASP A 148 15.98 10.04 -23.20
C ASP A 148 14.75 10.77 -22.62
N GLU A 149 13.86 11.29 -23.47
CA GLU A 149 12.59 11.89 -23.05
C GLU A 149 11.72 10.88 -22.29
N ILE A 150 11.58 9.65 -22.80
CA ILE A 150 10.85 8.58 -22.12
C ILE A 150 11.47 8.29 -20.75
N ARG A 151 12.81 8.27 -20.66
CA ARG A 151 13.51 8.03 -19.40
C ARG A 151 13.29 9.16 -18.39
N ILE A 152 13.31 10.42 -18.85
CA ILE A 152 13.00 11.59 -18.01
C ILE A 152 11.56 11.49 -17.50
N LEU A 153 10.60 11.25 -18.39
CA LEU A 153 9.18 11.14 -18.05
C LEU A 153 8.92 9.98 -17.08
N GLN A 154 9.58 8.83 -17.28
CA GLN A 154 9.54 7.71 -16.34
C GLN A 154 10.11 8.09 -14.96
N GLY A 155 11.24 8.79 -14.93
CA GLY A 155 11.84 9.30 -13.70
C GLY A 155 10.92 10.26 -12.94
N ASP A 156 10.33 11.21 -13.65
CA ASP A 156 9.40 12.20 -13.10
C ASP A 156 8.11 11.54 -12.59
N SER A 157 7.56 10.59 -13.34
CA SER A 157 6.39 9.82 -12.94
C SER A 157 6.65 9.02 -11.67
N MET A 158 7.82 8.37 -11.55
CA MET A 158 8.21 7.65 -10.35
C MET A 158 8.40 8.60 -9.16
N GLN A 159 9.07 9.73 -9.35
CA GLN A 159 9.25 10.73 -8.30
C GLN A 159 7.92 11.32 -7.82
N MET A 160 7.01 11.62 -8.75
CA MET A 160 5.66 12.10 -8.45
C MET A 160 4.86 11.05 -7.67
N ASN A 161 4.95 9.79 -8.06
CA ASN A 161 4.31 8.68 -7.35
C ASN A 161 4.82 8.56 -5.91
N MET A 162 6.13 8.66 -5.70
CA MET A 162 6.73 8.67 -4.36
C MET A 162 6.22 9.84 -3.51
N LYS A 163 6.20 11.06 -4.08
CA LYS A 163 5.65 12.26 -3.40
C LYS A 163 4.18 12.06 -3.02
N LEU A 164 3.38 11.48 -3.92
CA LEU A 164 1.97 11.18 -3.66
C LEU A 164 1.79 10.15 -2.54
N ARG A 165 2.59 9.08 -2.56
CA ARG A 165 2.55 8.04 -1.51
C ARG A 165 2.92 8.60 -0.14
N ASN A 166 3.98 9.41 -0.07
CA ASN A 166 4.38 10.09 1.16
C ASN A 166 3.27 11.02 1.68
N ARG A 167 2.65 11.80 0.79
CA ARG A 167 1.52 12.68 1.13
C ARG A 167 0.30 11.90 1.62
N ARG A 168 -0.05 10.78 0.98
CA ARG A 168 -1.16 9.93 1.42
C ARG A 168 -0.90 9.30 2.79
N SER A 169 0.32 8.83 3.03
CA SER A 169 0.71 8.26 4.32
C SER A 169 0.63 9.31 5.43
N LEU A 170 1.16 10.51 5.18
CA LEU A 170 1.06 11.63 6.11
C LEU A 170 -0.40 12.07 6.30
N GLN A 171 -1.20 12.14 5.23
CA GLN A 171 -2.61 12.48 5.31
C GLN A 171 -3.37 11.49 6.18
N SER A 172 -3.12 10.18 6.05
CA SER A 172 -3.74 9.16 6.89
C SER A 172 -3.42 9.39 8.37
N LEU A 173 -2.13 9.59 8.69
CA LEU A 173 -1.69 9.82 10.06
C LEU A 173 -2.25 11.12 10.65
N MET A 174 -2.22 12.21 9.87
CA MET A 174 -2.76 13.49 10.27
C MET A 174 -4.29 13.45 10.42
N THR A 175 -5.00 12.69 9.57
CA THR A 175 -6.45 12.54 9.68
C THR A 175 -6.82 11.81 10.96
N GLU A 176 -6.10 10.74 11.30
CA GLU A 176 -6.29 10.01 12.56
C GLU A 176 -6.01 10.93 13.77
N TYR A 177 -4.91 11.69 13.74
CA TYR A 177 -4.58 12.66 14.78
C TYR A 177 -5.64 13.76 14.92
N VAL A 178 -6.06 14.38 13.81
CA VAL A 178 -7.08 15.43 13.83
C VAL A 178 -8.42 14.88 14.33
N SER A 179 -8.80 13.66 13.93
CA SER A 179 -10.05 13.04 14.38
C SER A 179 -10.07 12.75 15.90
N SER A 180 -8.91 12.48 16.50
CA SER A 180 -8.79 12.19 17.93
C SER A 180 -8.69 13.46 18.79
N VAL A 181 -8.10 14.54 18.27
CA VAL A 181 -7.91 15.79 19.02
C VAL A 181 -9.07 16.77 18.83
N VAL A 182 -9.72 16.79 17.67
CA VAL A 182 -10.81 17.73 17.39
C VAL A 182 -12.12 17.26 18.02
N VAL A 183 -12.66 18.13 18.88
CA VAL A 183 -14.00 17.99 19.42
C VAL A 183 -14.98 18.62 18.44
N SER A 184 -15.80 17.80 17.78
CA SER A 184 -16.84 18.31 16.88
C SER A 184 -17.91 19.07 17.67
N LYS A 185 -18.40 20.17 17.12
CA LYS A 185 -19.49 20.95 17.71
C LYS A 185 -20.77 20.12 17.82
N ASP A 186 -20.99 19.21 16.88
CA ASP A 186 -22.14 18.30 16.88
C ASP A 186 -22.06 17.33 18.08
N LEU A 187 -20.87 16.79 18.38
CA LEU A 187 -20.66 15.93 19.54
C LEU A 187 -20.94 16.67 20.86
N VAL A 188 -20.52 17.94 20.96
CA VAL A 188 -20.82 18.78 22.14
C VAL A 188 -22.33 18.97 22.29
N ARG A 189 -23.02 19.26 21.17
CA ARG A 189 -24.46 19.45 21.16
C ARG A 189 -25.21 18.19 21.56
N GLN A 190 -24.87 17.04 20.97
CA GLN A 190 -25.45 15.74 21.29
C GLN A 190 -25.28 15.39 22.77
N ILE A 191 -24.11 15.63 23.35
CA ILE A 191 -23.86 15.31 24.77
C ILE A 191 -24.60 16.28 25.72
N CYS A 192 -24.79 17.53 25.31
CA CYS A 192 -25.42 18.53 26.17
C CYS A 192 -26.96 18.55 26.07
N GLU A 193 -27.49 18.46 24.84
CA GLU A 193 -28.89 18.75 24.50
C GLU A 193 -29.74 17.51 24.27
N ASP A 194 -29.18 16.43 23.69
CA ASP A 194 -29.99 15.26 23.31
C ASP A 194 -30.46 14.41 24.50
N GLU A 195 -31.50 13.63 24.23
CA GLU A 195 -32.03 12.64 25.17
C GLU A 195 -31.09 11.44 25.32
N ILE A 196 -31.05 10.89 26.53
CA ILE A 196 -30.19 9.75 26.87
C ILE A 196 -30.86 8.46 26.39
N ASN A 197 -30.60 8.13 25.13
CA ASN A 197 -31.06 6.92 24.43
C ASN A 197 -29.91 5.91 24.20
N GLU A 198 -30.17 4.80 23.51
CA GLU A 198 -29.11 3.84 23.13
C GLU A 198 -28.05 4.49 22.21
N ASP A 199 -28.45 5.42 21.34
CA ASP A 199 -27.53 6.18 20.48
C ASP A 199 -26.53 7.04 21.28
N TYR A 200 -26.92 7.47 22.48
CA TYR A 200 -26.05 8.23 23.39
C TYR A 200 -24.81 7.41 23.82
N LEU A 201 -24.90 6.08 23.80
CA LEU A 201 -23.76 5.20 24.06
C LEU A 201 -22.65 5.38 23.01
N GLN A 202 -23.03 5.61 21.75
CA GLN A 202 -22.07 5.82 20.67
C GLN A 202 -21.31 7.13 20.86
N TYR A 203 -22.02 8.21 21.21
CA TYR A 203 -21.41 9.52 21.52
C TYR A 203 -20.51 9.45 22.75
N LEU A 204 -20.92 8.70 23.78
CA LEU A 204 -20.12 8.49 24.99
C LEU A 204 -18.86 7.65 24.70
N SER A 205 -18.96 6.64 23.83
CA SER A 205 -17.81 5.85 23.38
C SER A 205 -16.83 6.70 22.59
N GLU A 206 -17.31 7.57 21.70
CA GLU A 206 -16.45 8.52 20.98
C GLU A 206 -15.75 9.48 21.95
N LEU A 207 -16.48 10.03 22.92
CA LEU A 207 -15.89 10.87 23.96
C LEU A 207 -14.82 10.12 24.78
N ASN A 208 -15.07 8.86 25.15
CA ASN A 208 -14.11 8.07 25.92
C ASN A 208 -12.81 7.85 25.14
N LYS A 209 -12.92 7.49 23.85
CA LYS A 209 -11.75 7.35 22.97
C LYS A 209 -10.94 8.65 22.94
N LYS A 210 -11.59 9.80 22.73
CA LYS A 210 -10.90 11.11 22.71
C LYS A 210 -10.23 11.43 24.05
N LEU A 211 -10.88 11.13 25.18
CA LEU A 211 -10.30 11.29 26.51
C LEU A 211 -9.07 10.39 26.70
N ASP A 212 -9.11 9.15 26.26
CA ASP A 212 -7.99 8.22 26.39
C ASP A 212 -6.80 8.58 25.50
N HIS A 213 -7.05 9.09 24.28
CA HIS A 213 -6.00 9.64 23.42
C HIS A 213 -5.30 10.85 24.05
N VAL A 214 -6.06 11.76 24.68
CA VAL A 214 -5.50 12.93 25.35
C VAL A 214 -4.74 12.58 26.64
N LYS A 215 -5.09 11.47 27.31
CA LYS A 215 -4.33 10.95 28.46
C LYS A 215 -2.93 10.43 28.09
N GLN A 216 -2.66 10.13 26.82
CA GLN A 216 -1.35 9.63 26.40
C GLN A 216 -0.26 10.71 26.55
N ILE A 217 0.86 10.34 27.21
CA ILE A 217 1.95 11.26 27.59
C ILE A 217 2.57 11.98 26.38
N GLU A 218 2.64 11.29 25.23
CA GLU A 218 3.19 11.86 24.00
C GLU A 218 2.28 12.94 23.41
N MET A 219 0.97 12.76 23.53
CA MET A 219 -0.03 13.69 23.01
C MET A 219 -0.15 14.95 23.88
N GLN A 220 0.05 14.85 25.20
CA GLN A 220 -0.01 15.99 26.13
C GLN A 220 1.06 17.05 25.87
N LYS A 221 2.18 16.68 25.25
CA LYS A 221 3.26 17.61 24.91
C LYS A 221 2.90 18.53 23.75
N LEU A 222 1.89 18.19 22.95
CA LEU A 222 1.49 19.00 21.81
C LEU A 222 0.58 20.17 22.24
N PRO A 223 0.80 21.39 21.73
CA PRO A 223 0.02 22.56 22.10
C PRO A 223 -1.46 22.42 21.73
N SER A 224 -1.78 21.70 20.65
CA SER A 224 -3.17 21.43 20.22
C SER A 224 -3.94 20.61 21.26
N CYS A 225 -3.30 19.63 21.89
CA CYS A 225 -3.91 18.81 22.93
C CYS A 225 -4.08 19.61 24.23
N ALA A 226 -3.14 20.49 24.56
CA ALA A 226 -3.26 21.36 25.73
C ALA A 226 -4.50 22.29 25.66
N GLN A 227 -4.89 22.72 24.46
CA GLN A 227 -6.10 23.53 24.25
C GLN A 227 -7.40 22.71 24.25
N SER A 228 -7.38 21.48 23.72
CA SER A 228 -8.59 20.63 23.67
C SER A 228 -8.90 19.92 24.99
N THR A 229 -7.87 19.64 25.80
CA THR A 229 -8.00 18.99 27.12
C THR A 229 -9.05 19.64 28.03
N PRO A 230 -9.03 20.96 28.31
CA PRO A 230 -10.02 21.58 29.19
C PRO A 230 -11.45 21.48 28.66
N GLU A 231 -11.66 21.54 27.34
CA GLU A 231 -13.01 21.39 26.76
C GLU A 231 -13.52 19.95 26.84
N LEU A 232 -12.64 18.96 26.64
CA LEU A 232 -12.97 17.54 26.87
C LEU A 232 -13.30 17.25 28.33
N GLU A 233 -12.55 17.83 29.27
CA GLU A 233 -12.79 17.69 30.72
C GLU A 233 -14.11 18.33 31.15
N ARG A 234 -14.47 19.49 30.57
CA ARG A 234 -15.80 20.11 30.75
C ARG A 234 -16.91 19.21 30.22
N LEU A 235 -16.72 18.67 29.02
CA LEU A 235 -17.70 17.77 28.40
C LEU A 235 -17.87 16.48 29.19
N ARG A 236 -16.78 15.90 29.70
CA ARG A 236 -16.78 14.76 30.64
C ARG A 236 -17.61 15.08 31.87
N THR A 237 -17.34 16.22 32.52
CA THR A 237 -18.05 16.63 33.74
C THR A 237 -19.55 16.81 33.48
N LYS A 238 -19.91 17.40 32.33
CA LYS A 238 -21.32 17.55 31.92
C LYS A 238 -22.00 16.21 31.64
N ALA A 239 -21.32 15.30 30.94
CA ALA A 239 -21.81 13.96 30.65
C ALA A 239 -22.04 13.15 31.94
N VAL A 240 -21.10 13.20 32.90
CA VAL A 240 -21.24 12.55 34.21
C VAL A 240 -22.46 13.06 34.96
N ALA A 241 -22.69 14.38 34.99
CA ALA A 241 -23.86 14.97 35.64
C ALA A 241 -25.18 14.49 34.99
N ARG A 242 -25.26 14.52 33.65
CA ARG A 242 -26.44 14.07 32.90
C ARG A 242 -26.76 12.59 33.14
N ILE A 243 -25.74 11.74 33.09
CA ILE A 243 -25.88 10.29 33.33
C ILE A 243 -26.34 10.05 34.77
N LYS A 244 -25.74 10.73 35.76
CA LYS A 244 -26.16 10.65 37.17
C LYS A 244 -27.64 10.98 37.31
N ASP A 245 -28.09 12.12 36.76
CA ASP A 245 -29.48 12.55 36.87
C ASP A 245 -30.44 11.55 36.24
N PHE A 246 -30.10 11.01 35.07
CA PHE A 246 -30.88 9.98 34.40
C PHE A 246 -30.97 8.68 35.21
N LEU A 247 -29.85 8.19 35.72
CA LEU A 247 -29.84 6.98 36.56
C LEU A 247 -30.68 7.20 37.82
N LEU A 248 -30.53 8.34 38.50
CA LEU A 248 -31.34 8.68 39.67
C LEU A 248 -32.83 8.80 39.32
N GLN A 249 -33.20 9.33 38.15
CA GLN A 249 -34.58 9.39 37.69
C GLN A 249 -35.15 7.98 37.44
N LYS A 250 -34.37 7.08 36.84
CA LYS A 250 -34.78 5.67 36.65
C LYS A 250 -34.89 4.92 37.98
N ILE A 251 -34.00 5.18 38.93
CA ILE A 251 -34.07 4.61 40.28
C ILE A 251 -35.34 5.10 41.00
N LYS A 252 -35.67 6.39 40.91
CA LYS A 252 -36.93 6.94 41.47
C LYS A 252 -38.17 6.32 40.82
N ALA A 253 -38.11 5.95 39.55
CA ALA A 253 -39.22 5.26 38.88
C ALA A 253 -39.52 3.87 39.47
N LEU A 254 -38.54 3.19 40.07
CA LEU A 254 -38.74 1.89 40.74
C LEU A 254 -39.62 2.00 41.99
N THR A 255 -39.67 3.18 42.62
CA THR A 255 -40.49 3.41 43.82
C THR A 255 -41.99 3.54 43.49
N LYS A 256 -42.37 3.65 42.20
CA LYS A 256 -43.76 3.79 41.80
C LYS A 256 -44.56 2.50 42.08
N PRO A 257 -45.71 2.60 42.77
CA PRO A 257 -46.52 1.43 43.13
C PRO A 257 -47.07 0.72 41.87
N LYS A 258 -47.29 -0.60 41.97
CA LYS A 258 -47.79 -1.48 40.88
C LYS A 258 -46.84 -1.69 39.69
N THR A 259 -45.57 -1.32 39.81
CA THR A 259 -44.56 -1.57 38.78
C THR A 259 -43.96 -2.97 38.94
N ASN A 260 -43.83 -3.73 37.84
CA ASN A 260 -43.08 -4.99 37.87
C ASN A 260 -41.57 -4.66 37.98
N LEU A 261 -41.03 -4.75 39.20
CA LEU A 261 -39.64 -4.43 39.52
C LEU A 261 -38.64 -5.25 38.69
N GLN A 262 -38.93 -6.54 38.46
CA GLN A 262 -38.03 -7.42 37.69
C GLN A 262 -37.95 -7.01 36.22
N ILE A 263 -39.07 -6.65 35.61
CA ILE A 263 -39.11 -6.19 34.21
C ILE A 263 -38.32 -4.88 34.07
N LEU A 264 -38.49 -3.93 35.01
CA LEU A 264 -37.78 -2.64 34.93
C LEU A 264 -36.27 -2.80 35.16
N GLN A 265 -35.86 -3.65 36.10
CA GLN A 265 -34.44 -3.96 36.31
C GLN A 265 -33.82 -4.62 35.08
N ARG A 266 -34.46 -5.65 34.52
CA ARG A 266 -33.90 -6.43 33.40
C ARG A 266 -33.92 -5.68 32.07
N ASN A 267 -35.00 -4.96 31.75
CA ASN A 267 -35.16 -4.37 30.43
C ASN A 267 -34.63 -2.93 30.33
N VAL A 268 -34.54 -2.20 31.45
CA VAL A 268 -34.12 -0.80 31.47
C VAL A 268 -32.74 -0.66 32.10
N LEU A 269 -32.52 -1.10 33.33
CA LEU A 269 -31.24 -0.86 34.01
C LEU A 269 -30.07 -1.67 33.44
N VAL A 270 -30.30 -2.93 33.05
CA VAL A 270 -29.23 -3.77 32.47
C VAL A 270 -28.74 -3.23 31.12
N ARG A 271 -29.63 -2.64 30.30
CA ARG A 271 -29.25 -1.99 29.04
C ARG A 271 -28.24 -0.86 29.25
N PHE A 272 -28.33 -0.16 30.38
CA PHE A 272 -27.47 0.98 30.71
C PHE A 272 -26.25 0.61 31.55
N LYS A 273 -25.83 -0.66 31.55
CA LYS A 273 -24.59 -1.11 32.21
C LYS A 273 -23.37 -0.26 31.82
N PHE A 274 -23.25 0.12 30.55
CA PHE A 274 -22.14 0.93 30.06
C PHE A 274 -22.04 2.28 30.78
N PHE A 275 -23.16 2.91 31.16
CA PHE A 275 -23.14 4.15 31.93
C PHE A 275 -22.52 3.98 33.31
N THR A 276 -22.81 2.86 33.99
CA THR A 276 -22.18 2.58 35.29
C THR A 276 -20.68 2.31 35.16
N GLN A 277 -20.26 1.63 34.09
CA GLN A 277 -18.83 1.42 33.79
C GLN A 277 -18.13 2.75 33.50
N PHE A 278 -18.73 3.59 32.64
CA PHE A 278 -18.19 4.91 32.31
C PHE A 278 -18.05 5.81 33.54
N LEU A 279 -19.06 5.83 34.43
CA LEU A 279 -18.98 6.55 35.69
C LEU A 279 -17.84 6.03 36.57
N GLN A 280 -17.62 4.72 36.61
CA GLN A 280 -16.54 4.12 37.41
C GLN A 280 -15.14 4.48 36.87
N GLU A 281 -14.98 4.57 35.55
CA GLU A 281 -13.71 4.91 34.89
C GLU A 281 -13.34 6.39 35.05
N HIS A 282 -14.31 7.30 34.95
CA HIS A 282 -14.05 8.75 34.95
C HIS A 282 -14.29 9.43 36.31
N HIS A 283 -15.25 8.94 37.10
CA HIS A 283 -15.58 9.55 38.37
C HIS A 283 -16.16 8.54 39.40
N PRO A 284 -15.31 7.74 40.05
CA PRO A 284 -15.74 6.62 40.90
C PRO A 284 -16.59 7.06 42.10
N ALA A 285 -16.41 8.28 42.60
CA ALA A 285 -17.21 8.82 43.71
C ALA A 285 -18.70 8.93 43.37
N VAL A 286 -19.04 9.42 42.16
CA VAL A 286 -20.45 9.51 41.71
C VAL A 286 -21.03 8.14 41.42
N ALA A 287 -20.21 7.21 40.91
CA ALA A 287 -20.66 5.83 40.70
C ALA A 287 -21.09 5.17 42.03
N GLU A 288 -20.31 5.35 43.08
CA GLU A 288 -20.63 4.82 44.41
C GLU A 288 -21.86 5.53 45.01
N GLU A 289 -22.02 6.84 44.81
CA GLU A 289 -23.22 7.57 45.23
C GLU A 289 -24.49 7.00 44.57
N VAL A 290 -24.48 6.81 43.24
CA VAL A 290 -25.64 6.24 42.50
C VAL A 290 -25.94 4.82 43.00
N LYS A 291 -24.92 4.01 43.25
CA LYS A 291 -25.06 2.65 43.79
C LYS A 291 -25.66 2.66 45.19
N GLN A 292 -25.17 3.50 46.10
CA GLN A 292 -25.74 3.66 47.45
C GLN A 292 -27.19 4.11 47.39
N HIS A 293 -27.51 5.06 46.50
CA HIS A 293 -28.86 5.54 46.31
C HIS A 293 -29.81 4.45 45.80
N TYR A 294 -29.32 3.57 44.90
CA TYR A 294 -30.06 2.38 44.46
C TYR A 294 -30.28 1.39 45.60
N VAL A 295 -29.23 1.05 46.36
CA VAL A 295 -29.32 0.11 47.50
C VAL A 295 -30.33 0.61 48.54
N ALA A 296 -30.27 1.90 48.90
CA ALA A 296 -31.20 2.50 49.86
C ALA A 296 -32.66 2.46 49.34
N THR A 297 -32.86 2.80 48.07
CA THR A 297 -34.19 2.80 47.44
C THR A 297 -34.77 1.38 47.39
N MET A 298 -33.99 0.41 46.90
CA MET A 298 -34.42 -0.99 46.82
C MET A 298 -34.68 -1.60 48.19
N SER A 299 -33.83 -1.32 49.17
CA SER A 299 -34.03 -1.76 50.56
C SER A 299 -35.36 -1.25 51.11
N SER A 300 -35.68 0.02 50.87
CA SER A 300 -36.96 0.63 51.27
C SER A 300 -38.16 -0.01 50.56
N VAL A 301 -38.06 -0.23 49.25
CA VAL A 301 -39.12 -0.87 48.44
C VAL A 301 -39.38 -2.31 48.90
N TYR A 302 -38.32 -3.11 49.07
CA TYR A 302 -38.46 -4.49 49.54
C TYR A 302 -39.04 -4.54 50.95
N LEU A 303 -38.55 -3.70 51.87
CA LEU A 303 -39.08 -3.63 53.23
C LEU A 303 -40.57 -3.27 53.25
N LYS A 304 -41.01 -2.33 52.40
CA LYS A 304 -42.44 -2.00 52.25
C LYS A 304 -43.25 -3.19 51.71
N GLN A 305 -42.73 -3.90 50.72
CA GLN A 305 -43.38 -5.09 50.16
C GLN A 305 -43.48 -6.21 51.19
N PHE A 306 -42.40 -6.49 51.92
CA PHE A 306 -42.39 -7.50 52.99
C PHE A 306 -43.30 -7.12 54.15
N ARG A 307 -43.33 -5.85 54.58
CA ARG A 307 -44.30 -5.40 55.60
C ARG A 307 -45.73 -5.61 55.15
N THR A 308 -46.05 -5.27 53.90
CA THR A 308 -47.38 -5.50 53.34
C THR A 308 -47.72 -6.99 53.30
N TYR A 309 -46.78 -7.82 52.89
CA TYR A 309 -46.91 -9.27 52.86
C TYR A 309 -47.13 -9.87 54.26
N VAL A 310 -46.31 -9.46 55.24
CA VAL A 310 -46.46 -9.87 56.64
C VAL A 310 -47.80 -9.42 57.20
N SER A 311 -48.22 -8.17 56.96
CA SER A 311 -49.54 -7.70 57.38
C SER A 311 -50.69 -8.46 56.70
N SER A 312 -50.53 -8.91 55.45
CA SER A 312 -51.52 -9.78 54.81
C SER A 312 -51.54 -11.19 55.38
N LEU A 313 -50.38 -11.76 55.72
CA LEU A 313 -50.28 -13.05 56.41
C LEU A 313 -50.85 -12.98 57.83
N GLN A 314 -50.55 -11.93 58.59
CA GLN A 314 -51.11 -11.71 59.93
C GLN A 314 -52.64 -11.59 59.91
N LYS A 315 -53.21 -11.01 58.85
CA LYS A 315 -54.67 -11.00 58.64
C LYS A 315 -55.24 -12.38 58.33
N LEU A 316 -54.46 -13.25 57.69
CA LEU A 316 -54.82 -14.65 57.49
C LEU A 316 -54.59 -15.48 58.76
N GLU A 317 -53.69 -15.05 59.64
CA GLU A 317 -53.26 -15.76 60.84
C GLU A 317 -54.25 -15.63 62.02
N LEU A 318 -55.35 -14.87 61.90
CA LEU A 318 -56.44 -14.84 62.88
C LEU A 318 -57.77 -14.65 62.13
N GLU A 319 -58.68 -15.61 62.07
CA GLU A 319 -59.38 -16.23 63.20
C GLU A 319 -59.39 -17.77 63.11
N TYR A 320 -58.64 -18.45 63.98
CA TYR A 320 -58.90 -19.84 64.39
C TYR A 320 -58.71 -20.01 65.92
N ALA A 321 -58.68 -18.90 66.66
CA ALA A 321 -58.67 -18.93 68.11
C ALA A 321 -60.14 -18.97 68.59
N PRO A 322 -60.62 -20.10 69.16
CA PRO A 322 -62.00 -20.23 69.59
C PRO A 322 -62.29 -19.20 70.68
N THR A 323 -63.06 -18.18 70.35
CA THR A 323 -63.56 -17.22 71.33
C THR A 323 -64.82 -17.80 71.97
N LYS A 324 -65.15 -17.49 73.23
CA LYS A 324 -66.37 -18.01 73.92
C LYS A 324 -67.71 -17.74 73.21
N ALA A 325 -67.70 -16.94 72.15
CA ALA A 325 -68.84 -16.67 71.27
C ALA A 325 -68.93 -17.62 70.05
N ASP A 326 -67.94 -18.49 69.87
CA ASP A 326 -67.87 -19.48 68.79
C ASP A 326 -68.62 -20.76 69.24
N THR A 327 -69.96 -20.66 69.32
CA THR A 327 -70.83 -21.76 69.73
C THR A 327 -71.20 -22.63 68.53
N LEU A 328 -71.12 -23.96 68.69
CA LEU A 328 -71.46 -24.98 67.67
C LEU A 328 -72.91 -24.93 67.19
N VAL A 329 -73.80 -24.28 67.96
CA VAL A 329 -75.23 -24.22 67.69
C VAL A 329 -75.62 -22.75 67.62
N SER A 330 -76.01 -22.28 66.43
CA SER A 330 -76.80 -21.05 66.31
C SER A 330 -78.05 -21.26 67.14
N ASN A 331 -78.19 -20.55 68.25
CA ASN A 331 -79.38 -20.63 69.07
C ASN A 331 -80.51 -19.89 68.33
N GLU A 332 -81.19 -20.58 67.41
CA GLU A 332 -82.32 -20.06 66.62
C GLU A 332 -83.52 -19.62 67.49
N TRP A 333 -83.45 -19.83 68.81
CA TRP A 333 -84.54 -19.55 69.75
C TRP A 333 -84.54 -18.15 70.37
N GLN A 334 -83.59 -17.25 70.03
CA GLN A 334 -83.55 -15.89 70.59
C GLN A 334 -83.87 -14.73 69.62
N SER A 335 -84.21 -15.01 68.35
CA SER A 335 -84.57 -13.97 67.36
C SER A 335 -86.07 -13.91 67.03
N GLY A 336 -86.93 -14.28 67.98
CA GLY A 336 -88.39 -14.33 67.79
C GLY A 336 -89.17 -13.08 68.22
N GLY A 337 -88.52 -12.03 68.74
CA GLY A 337 -89.20 -10.83 69.23
C GLY A 337 -89.23 -9.71 68.20
N ALA A 338 -90.40 -9.11 67.96
CA ALA A 338 -90.59 -7.98 67.04
C ALA A 338 -89.65 -6.78 67.30
N ALA A 339 -89.17 -6.61 68.54
CA ALA A 339 -88.20 -5.59 68.91
C ALA A 339 -86.77 -5.85 68.36
N GLY A 340 -86.38 -7.12 68.16
CA GLY A 340 -85.08 -7.48 67.60
C GLY A 340 -84.94 -7.16 66.11
N ARG A 341 -86.04 -7.29 65.34
CA ARG A 341 -86.06 -6.96 63.91
C ARG A 341 -86.03 -5.46 63.61
N PHE A 342 -86.57 -4.63 64.50
CA PHE A 342 -86.60 -3.18 64.32
C PHE A 342 -85.22 -2.53 64.51
N LEU A 343 -84.41 -3.05 65.43
CA LEU A 343 -83.04 -2.55 65.67
C LEU A 343 -82.03 -3.01 64.59
N ASP A 344 -82.27 -4.16 63.95
CA ASP A 344 -81.40 -4.67 62.88
C ASP A 344 -81.56 -3.87 61.57
N GLY A 345 -82.77 -3.35 61.29
CA GLY A 345 -83.02 -2.43 60.16
C GLY A 345 -82.44 -1.02 60.35
N LEU A 346 -82.04 -0.66 61.56
CA LEU A 346 -81.46 0.64 61.94
C LEU A 346 -79.93 0.60 62.11
N GLY A 347 -79.27 -0.54 61.83
CA GLY A 347 -77.81 -0.68 61.92
C GLY A 347 -77.22 -0.60 63.33
N LEU A 348 -78.07 -0.62 64.37
CA LEU A 348 -77.69 -0.62 65.79
C LEU A 348 -77.76 -2.03 66.43
N GLY A 349 -78.29 -3.02 65.70
CA GLY A 349 -78.18 -4.43 66.05
C GLY A 349 -76.74 -4.92 65.84
N ARG A 350 -76.16 -5.54 66.88
CA ARG A 350 -74.90 -6.29 66.75
C ARG A 350 -75.18 -7.63 66.06
N SER A 351 -75.66 -7.57 64.83
CA SER A 351 -75.65 -8.69 63.90
C SER A 351 -74.19 -8.94 63.52
N VAL A 352 -73.60 -9.96 64.13
CA VAL A 352 -72.29 -10.44 63.75
C VAL A 352 -72.47 -11.11 62.40
N ASN A 353 -72.16 -10.39 61.32
CA ASN A 353 -72.13 -10.98 59.98
C ASN A 353 -70.98 -11.99 59.94
N LEU A 354 -71.32 -13.25 60.20
CA LEU A 354 -70.41 -14.41 60.31
C LEU A 354 -69.83 -14.85 58.96
N LYS A 355 -70.09 -14.14 57.85
CA LYS A 355 -69.64 -14.55 56.52
C LYS A 355 -68.15 -14.33 56.25
N ASP A 356 -67.52 -13.38 56.93
CA ASP A 356 -66.10 -13.03 56.70
C ASP A 356 -65.22 -13.21 57.95
N LYS A 357 -65.76 -13.90 58.95
CA LYS A 357 -65.02 -14.25 60.15
C LYS A 357 -64.85 -15.75 60.22
N GLY A 358 -63.60 -16.21 60.26
CA GLY A 358 -63.25 -17.62 60.30
C GLY A 358 -63.68 -18.23 61.62
N ASN A 359 -64.95 -18.57 61.77
CA ASN A 359 -65.36 -19.45 62.85
C ASN A 359 -64.83 -20.85 62.53
N VAL A 360 -64.15 -21.46 63.51
CA VAL A 360 -63.53 -22.81 63.41
C VAL A 360 -64.55 -23.87 62.95
N PHE A 361 -65.83 -23.59 63.16
CA PHE A 361 -66.96 -24.47 62.89
C PHE A 361 -67.85 -24.04 61.71
N SER A 362 -67.52 -22.95 61.00
CA SER A 362 -68.29 -22.59 59.81
C SER A 362 -67.97 -23.56 58.67
N LEU A 363 -68.97 -24.34 58.25
CA LEU A 363 -68.89 -25.26 57.11
C LEU A 363 -69.07 -24.55 55.76
N SER A 364 -68.68 -23.28 55.66
CA SER A 364 -68.96 -22.46 54.48
C SER A 364 -68.28 -23.05 53.25
N GLY A 365 -69.08 -23.57 52.31
CA GLY A 365 -68.63 -24.11 51.02
C GLY A 365 -68.23 -25.60 50.98
N ARG A 366 -68.43 -26.37 52.07
CA ARG A 366 -68.25 -27.84 52.00
C ARG A 366 -69.47 -28.57 51.45
N ASP A 367 -70.67 -27.98 51.45
CA ASP A 367 -71.85 -28.56 50.82
C ASP A 367 -71.74 -28.59 49.28
N SER A 368 -71.06 -27.59 48.70
CA SER A 368 -70.75 -27.57 47.27
C SER A 368 -69.83 -28.70 46.85
N LEU A 369 -68.90 -29.14 47.71
CA LEU A 369 -68.04 -30.29 47.43
C LEU A 369 -68.83 -31.62 47.45
N LEU A 370 -69.85 -31.73 48.31
CA LEU A 370 -70.74 -32.90 48.30
C LEU A 370 -71.62 -32.92 47.04
N LYS A 371 -72.09 -31.76 46.57
CA LYS A 371 -72.82 -31.64 45.29
C LYS A 371 -71.95 -31.91 44.06
N GLU A 372 -70.64 -31.68 44.18
CA GLU A 372 -69.67 -32.01 43.14
C GLU A 372 -69.34 -33.52 43.13
N LEU A 373 -69.26 -34.14 44.31
CA LEU A 373 -69.09 -35.60 44.47
C LEU A 373 -70.34 -36.42 44.14
N GLU A 374 -71.55 -35.85 44.22
CA GLU A 374 -72.79 -36.50 43.74
C GLU A 374 -72.98 -36.40 42.22
N LYS A 375 -72.12 -35.63 41.53
CA LYS A 375 -72.17 -35.45 40.07
C LYS A 375 -71.20 -36.33 39.28
N ASP A 376 -70.24 -36.96 39.97
CA ASP A 376 -69.46 -38.09 39.47
C ASP A 376 -70.10 -39.41 39.95
#